data_AF-A0A5N5GHG4-F1
#
_entry.id   AF-A0A5N5GHG4-F1
#
_cell.length_a   1.000
_cell.length_b   1.000
_cell.length_c   1.000
_cell.angle_alpha   90.00
_cell.angle_beta   90.00
_cell.angle_gamma   90.00
#
_symmetry.space_group_name_H-M   'P 1'
#
loop_
_entity.id
_entity.type
_entity.pdbx_description
1 polymer ?
#
loop_
_entity_poly.entity_id
_entity_poly.type
_entity_poly.pdbx_seq_one_letter_code
_entity_poly.pdbx_strand_id
1 'polypeptide(L)'
;MSLLTSGSPDQWSKIIHDLVKICQEWGFFIAINHGVPENLMKGMIDACHGFFSLPDEENEGFKSGNDVLEMFKYGTSYNLALDKVLLWKDFFKVRVYPEFYSLYKPACFSEVSMEFSKITREVALEITLNTQK
;
A
#
# COMPACT_ATOMS: atom_id res chain seq x y z
N MET A 1 -7.56 -18.64 -1.45
CA MET A 1 -6.52 -19.50 -0.85
C MET A 1 -5.43 -19.66 -1.88
N SER A 2 -4.28 -19.03 -1.63
CA SER A 2 -3.14 -18.95 -2.54
C SER A 2 -2.44 -20.32 -2.65
N LEU A 3 -1.74 -20.58 -3.78
CA LEU A 3 -0.85 -21.75 -3.87
C LEU A 3 0.30 -21.70 -2.84
N LEU A 4 0.58 -20.50 -2.31
CA LEU A 4 1.49 -20.20 -1.21
C LEU A 4 0.96 -20.60 0.17
N THR A 5 -0.23 -21.20 0.30
CA THR A 5 -0.76 -21.71 1.57
C THR A 5 -1.34 -23.11 1.50
N SER A 6 -1.71 -23.58 0.30
CA SER A 6 -2.46 -24.84 0.13
C SER A 6 -1.88 -25.82 -0.90
N GLY A 7 -0.65 -25.61 -1.41
CA GLY A 7 0.01 -26.56 -2.31
C GLY A 7 0.61 -27.79 -1.62
N SER A 8 1.01 -28.80 -2.39
CA SER A 8 1.88 -29.89 -1.91
C SER A 8 3.32 -29.38 -1.68
N PRO A 9 4.14 -30.06 -0.85
CA PRO A 9 5.52 -29.64 -0.59
C PRO A 9 6.35 -29.35 -1.86
N ASP A 10 6.19 -30.16 -2.91
CA ASP A 10 6.88 -29.97 -4.19
C ASP A 10 6.40 -28.72 -4.94
N GLN A 11 5.08 -28.47 -4.93
CA GLN A 11 4.51 -27.27 -5.54
C GLN A 11 5.00 -26.01 -4.83
N TRP A 12 5.05 -26.06 -3.50
CA TRP A 12 5.59 -24.98 -2.68
C TRP A 12 7.05 -24.69 -2.96
N SER A 13 7.91 -25.72 -2.95
CA SER A 13 9.34 -25.56 -3.22
C SER A 13 9.58 -24.91 -4.59
N LYS A 14 8.83 -25.33 -5.61
CA LYS A 14 8.89 -24.73 -6.94
C LYS A 14 8.47 -23.27 -6.93
N ILE A 15 7.37 -22.92 -6.26
CA ILE A 15 6.89 -21.53 -6.19
C ILE A 15 7.91 -20.62 -5.50
N ILE A 16 8.51 -21.06 -4.39
CA ILE A 16 9.53 -20.27 -3.70
C ILE A 16 10.78 -20.09 -4.56
N HIS A 17 11.23 -21.15 -5.22
CA HIS A 17 12.35 -21.06 -6.16
C HIS A 17 12.06 -20.05 -7.29
N ASP A 18 10.87 -20.13 -7.91
CA ASP A 18 10.48 -19.22 -8.99
C ASP A 18 10.33 -17.78 -8.49
N LEU A 19 9.80 -17.57 -7.28
CA LEU A 19 9.67 -16.26 -6.66
C LEU A 19 11.03 -15.62 -6.38
N VAL A 20 11.97 -16.38 -5.79
CA VAL A 20 13.35 -15.90 -5.54
C VAL A 20 14.03 -15.53 -6.86
N LYS A 21 13.90 -16.39 -7.89
CA LYS A 21 14.48 -16.14 -9.21
C LYS A 21 13.91 -14.87 -9.85
N ILE A 22 12.60 -14.68 -9.85
CA ILE A 22 11.96 -13.47 -10.41
C ILE A 22 12.39 -12.22 -9.64
N CYS A 23 12.47 -12.29 -8.31
CA CYS A 23 12.97 -11.19 -7.51
C CYS A 23 14.44 -10.84 -7.84
N GLN A 24 15.30 -11.82 -8.12
CA GLN A 24 16.69 -11.60 -8.50
C GLN A 24 16.85 -11.05 -9.93
N GLU A 25 16.05 -11.56 -10.87
CA GLU A 25 16.15 -11.18 -12.29
C GLU A 25 15.44 -9.87 -12.62
N TRP A 26 14.26 -9.63 -12.02
CA TRP A 26 13.37 -8.52 -12.37
C TRP A 26 13.16 -7.52 -11.24
N GLY A 27 13.24 -7.95 -9.98
CA GLY A 27 12.97 -7.10 -8.81
C GLY A 27 11.48 -6.77 -8.57
N PHE A 28 10.56 -7.30 -9.38
CA PHE A 28 9.12 -7.15 -9.19
C PHE A 28 8.35 -8.35 -9.77
N PHE A 29 7.11 -8.53 -9.30
CA PHE A 29 6.19 -9.54 -9.78
C PHE A 29 4.73 -9.08 -9.56
N ILE A 30 3.78 -9.76 -10.20
CA ILE A 30 2.35 -9.56 -9.97
C ILE A 30 1.83 -10.73 -9.15
N ALA A 31 1.28 -10.43 -7.97
CA ALA A 31 0.55 -11.42 -7.20
C ALA A 31 -0.89 -11.49 -7.70
N ILE A 32 -1.34 -12.69 -8.08
CA ILE A 32 -2.74 -12.99 -8.41
C ILE A 32 -3.28 -14.00 -7.39
N ASN A 33 -4.60 -14.06 -7.23
CA ASN A 33 -5.24 -14.93 -6.22
C ASN A 33 -4.69 -14.71 -4.79
N HIS A 34 -4.30 -13.47 -4.48
CA HIS A 34 -3.70 -13.05 -3.21
C HIS A 34 -4.69 -13.03 -2.03
N GLY A 35 -5.98 -13.22 -2.27
CA GLY A 35 -6.99 -13.34 -1.21
C GLY A 35 -7.51 -12.03 -0.63
N VAL A 36 -7.07 -10.87 -1.14
CA VAL A 36 -7.67 -9.57 -0.77
C VAL A 36 -9.02 -9.45 -1.49
N PRO A 37 -10.12 -9.19 -0.78
CA PRO A 37 -11.44 -9.06 -1.40
C PRO A 37 -11.49 -7.95 -2.45
N GLU A 38 -12.07 -8.23 -3.62
CA GLU A 38 -12.14 -7.25 -4.73
C GLU A 38 -12.93 -6.00 -4.36
N ASN A 39 -14.01 -6.16 -3.59
CA ASN A 39 -14.82 -5.04 -3.09
C ASN A 39 -14.00 -4.14 -2.14
N LEU A 40 -13.10 -4.71 -1.34
CA LEU A 40 -12.23 -3.94 -0.45
C LEU A 40 -11.15 -3.18 -1.24
N MET A 41 -10.53 -3.82 -2.24
CA MET A 41 -9.60 -3.14 -3.15
C MET A 41 -10.29 -1.96 -3.86
N LYS A 42 -11.49 -2.19 -4.38
CA LYS A 42 -12.29 -1.13 -5.02
C LYS A 42 -12.64 -0.02 -4.02
N GLY A 43 -13.10 -0.37 -2.83
CA GLY A 43 -13.41 0.61 -1.78
C GLY A 43 -12.21 1.49 -1.42
N MET A 44 -11.01 0.90 -1.34
CA MET A 44 -9.78 1.65 -1.06
C MET A 44 -9.44 2.61 -2.20
N ILE A 45 -9.57 2.17 -3.46
CA ILE A 45 -9.39 3.02 -4.65
C ILE A 45 -10.41 4.17 -4.65
N ASP A 46 -11.68 3.88 -4.40
CA ASP A 46 -12.76 4.87 -4.37
C ASP A 46 -12.54 5.88 -3.23
N ALA A 47 -12.07 5.45 -2.06
CA ALA A 47 -11.73 6.33 -0.94
C ALA A 47 -10.54 7.25 -1.27
N CYS A 48 -9.51 6.74 -1.96
CA CYS A 48 -8.41 7.57 -2.48
C CYS A 48 -8.92 8.61 -3.48
N HIS A 49 -9.76 8.22 -4.44
CA HIS A 49 -10.38 9.16 -5.38
C HIS A 49 -11.23 10.21 -4.66
N GLY A 50 -12.00 9.80 -3.66
CA GLY A 50 -12.79 10.69 -2.84
C GLY A 50 -11.94 11.75 -2.13
N PHE A 51 -10.75 11.38 -1.63
CA PHE A 51 -9.81 12.34 -1.05
C PHE A 51 -9.32 13.36 -2.08
N PHE A 52 -8.82 12.91 -3.23
CA PHE A 52 -8.31 13.81 -4.27
C PHE A 52 -9.40 14.62 -4.99
N SER A 53 -10.68 14.30 -4.77
CA SER A 53 -11.82 15.06 -5.28
C SER A 53 -12.34 16.11 -4.28
N LEU A 54 -11.77 16.19 -3.07
CA LEU A 54 -12.12 17.23 -2.10
C LEU A 54 -11.71 18.62 -2.64
N PRO A 55 -12.43 19.69 -2.27
CA PRO A 55 -12.03 21.06 -2.60
C PRO A 55 -10.62 21.37 -2.13
N ASP A 56 -9.89 22.19 -2.90
CA ASP A 56 -8.50 22.55 -2.59
C ASP A 56 -8.37 23.15 -1.18
N GLU A 57 -9.34 23.96 -0.74
CA GLU A 57 -9.30 24.56 0.61
C GLU A 57 -9.35 23.51 1.72
N GLU A 58 -10.00 22.36 1.50
CA GLU A 58 -10.02 21.26 2.46
C GLU A 58 -8.70 20.48 2.44
N ASN A 59 -8.06 20.38 1.28
CA ASN A 59 -6.76 19.73 1.09
C ASN A 59 -5.61 20.52 1.72
N GLU A 60 -5.72 21.85 1.83
CA GLU A 60 -4.74 22.69 2.55
C GLU A 60 -4.59 22.25 4.02
N GLY A 61 -5.69 21.87 4.68
CA GLY A 61 -5.66 21.36 6.07
C GLY A 61 -4.93 20.03 6.22
N PHE A 62 -4.64 19.37 5.11
CA PHE A 62 -3.88 18.13 5.02
C PHE A 62 -2.42 18.38 4.60
N LYS A 63 -2.02 19.59 4.21
CA LYS A 63 -0.63 19.83 3.81
C LYS A 63 0.32 19.60 4.99
N SER A 64 1.17 18.61 4.79
CA SER A 64 2.24 18.23 5.70
C SER A 64 3.39 19.24 5.69
N GLY A 65 4.07 19.34 6.82
CA GLY A 65 5.34 20.04 6.92
C GLY A 65 6.48 19.26 6.27
N ASN A 66 7.71 19.69 6.57
CA ASN A 66 8.93 19.04 6.05
C ASN A 66 9.39 17.84 6.89
N ASP A 67 8.62 17.41 7.89
CA ASP A 67 9.04 16.31 8.77
C ASP A 67 8.72 14.93 8.15
N VAL A 68 9.74 14.09 8.11
CA VAL A 68 9.70 12.74 7.55
C VAL A 68 8.97 11.76 8.48
N LEU A 69 8.85 12.12 9.78
CA LEU A 69 8.17 11.35 10.80
C LEU A 69 6.67 11.64 10.88
N GLU A 70 6.14 12.57 10.10
CA GLU A 70 4.72 12.88 10.09
C GLU A 70 3.90 11.63 9.79
N MET A 71 2.85 11.47 10.58
CA MET A 71 1.98 10.30 10.48
C MET A 71 1.13 10.31 9.21
N PHE A 72 0.93 11.52 8.71
CA PHE A 72 0.22 11.82 7.50
C PHE A 72 1.00 12.84 6.69
N LYS A 73 1.15 12.60 5.39
CA LYS A 73 1.81 13.51 4.45
C LYS A 73 0.89 13.73 3.26
N TYR A 74 0.61 14.97 2.87
CA TYR A 74 -0.01 15.30 1.59
C TYR A 74 0.76 16.44 0.91
N GLY A 75 0.99 16.29 -0.39
CA GLY A 75 1.65 17.31 -1.19
C GLY A 75 1.88 16.89 -2.63
N THR A 76 2.61 17.75 -3.33
CA THR A 76 2.99 17.61 -4.74
C THR A 76 4.50 17.37 -4.85
N SER A 77 4.94 16.48 -5.74
CA SER A 77 6.33 15.98 -5.81
C SER A 77 6.76 15.25 -4.52
N TYR A 78 8.06 15.10 -4.21
CA TYR A 78 8.53 14.41 -3.00
C TYR A 78 9.02 15.40 -1.93
N ASN A 79 9.88 16.33 -2.32
CA ASN A 79 10.40 17.41 -1.49
C ASN A 79 10.64 18.65 -2.35
N LEU A 80 9.64 19.53 -2.43
CA LEU A 80 9.72 20.76 -3.24
C LEU A 80 10.95 21.63 -2.93
N ALA A 81 11.49 21.57 -1.71
CA ALA A 81 12.66 22.36 -1.32
C ALA A 81 14.00 21.75 -1.77
N LEU A 82 14.05 20.44 -2.03
CA LEU A 82 15.29 19.72 -2.39
C LEU A 82 15.27 19.14 -3.82
N ASP A 83 14.08 18.98 -4.39
CA ASP A 83 13.89 18.32 -5.69
C ASP A 83 14.40 19.23 -6.82
N LYS A 84 15.44 18.78 -7.53
CA LYS A 84 15.93 19.43 -8.77
C LYS A 84 15.00 19.22 -9.96
N VAL A 85 14.16 18.18 -9.90
CA VAL A 85 13.18 17.81 -10.91
C VAL A 85 11.88 17.51 -10.19
N LEU A 86 10.81 18.21 -10.55
CA LEU A 86 9.50 18.01 -9.97
C LEU A 86 8.78 16.85 -10.66
N LEU A 87 8.15 15.99 -9.87
CA LEU A 87 7.28 14.95 -10.40
C LEU A 87 5.88 15.51 -10.63
N TRP A 88 5.28 15.22 -11.79
CA TRP A 88 3.87 15.48 -12.03
C TRP A 88 3.02 14.45 -11.29
N LYS A 89 2.92 14.63 -9.97
CA LYS A 89 2.24 13.72 -9.06
C LYS A 89 1.85 14.47 -7.79
N ASP A 90 0.58 14.34 -7.45
CA ASP A 90 0.09 14.57 -6.10
C ASP A 90 0.01 13.25 -5.35
N PHE A 91 0.25 13.29 -4.04
CA PHE A 91 0.21 12.10 -3.21
C PHE A 91 -0.26 12.44 -1.81
N PHE A 92 -0.81 11.43 -1.15
CA PHE A 92 -0.78 11.39 0.29
C PHE A 92 -0.10 10.10 0.77
N LYS A 93 0.40 10.12 2.01
CA LYS A 93 0.97 8.98 2.71
C LYS A 93 0.34 8.94 4.09
N VAL A 94 -0.18 7.77 4.46
CA VAL A 94 -0.69 7.49 5.80
C VAL A 94 0.13 6.34 6.36
N ARG A 95 0.70 6.49 7.55
CA ARG A 95 1.30 5.35 8.25
C ARG A 95 0.18 4.58 8.96
N VAL A 96 0.15 3.27 8.74
CA VAL A 96 -0.91 2.36 9.23
C VAL A 96 -0.36 1.27 10.18
N TYR A 97 0.95 1.24 10.40
CA TYR A 97 1.66 0.30 11.27
C TYR A 97 2.94 0.96 11.83
N PRO A 98 3.39 0.68 13.07
CA PRO A 98 2.80 -0.23 14.06
C PRO A 98 1.48 0.25 14.66
N GLU A 99 1.28 1.56 14.70
CA GLU A 99 0.03 2.20 15.11
C GLU A 99 -0.79 2.58 13.86
N PHE A 100 -2.11 2.41 13.94
CA PHE A 100 -3.02 2.74 12.85
C PHE A 100 -3.44 4.20 12.94
N TYR A 101 -3.19 4.95 11.88
CA TYR A 101 -3.73 6.29 11.70
C TYR A 101 -4.40 6.37 10.35
N SER A 102 -5.25 7.36 10.21
CA SER A 102 -6.08 7.53 9.04
C SER A 102 -6.40 8.98 8.80
N LEU A 103 -6.72 9.28 7.55
CA LEU A 103 -7.51 10.43 7.19
C LEU A 103 -8.91 10.35 7.81
N TYR A 104 -9.44 11.52 8.20
CA TYR A 104 -10.84 11.66 8.63
C TYR A 104 -11.78 12.00 7.46
N LYS A 105 -11.23 12.31 6.29
CA LYS A 105 -11.95 12.51 5.02
C LYS A 105 -11.30 11.72 3.88
N PRO A 106 -12.09 11.18 2.93
CA PRO A 106 -13.55 11.07 2.99
C PRO A 106 -13.98 10.19 4.18
N ALA A 107 -15.24 10.29 4.61
CA ALA A 107 -15.71 9.64 5.84
C ALA A 107 -15.50 8.11 5.85
N CYS A 108 -15.53 7.47 4.68
CA CYS A 108 -15.28 6.04 4.52
C CYS A 108 -13.79 5.64 4.61
N PHE A 109 -12.86 6.60 4.49
CA PHE A 109 -11.43 6.28 4.33
C PHE A 109 -10.87 5.49 5.51
N SER A 110 -11.22 5.87 6.73
CA SER A 110 -10.67 5.24 7.94
C SER A 110 -11.04 3.78 8.09
N GLU A 111 -12.30 3.45 7.89
CA GLU A 111 -12.78 2.07 7.99
C GLU A 111 -12.15 1.19 6.90
N VAL A 112 -12.22 1.66 5.65
CA VAL A 112 -11.70 0.93 4.49
C VAL A 112 -10.18 0.75 4.57
N SER A 113 -9.44 1.80 4.94
CA SER A 113 -7.98 1.76 5.10
C SER A 113 -7.55 0.82 6.23
N MET A 114 -8.31 0.78 7.33
CA MET A 114 -8.02 -0.13 8.44
C MET A 114 -8.17 -1.59 8.02
N GLU A 115 -9.25 -1.94 7.32
CA GLU A 115 -9.46 -3.31 6.86
C GLU A 115 -8.45 -3.70 5.77
N PHE A 116 -8.24 -2.81 4.79
CA PHE A 116 -7.29 -3.02 3.71
C PHE A 116 -5.86 -3.20 4.22
N SER A 117 -5.41 -2.38 5.16
CA SER A 117 -4.05 -2.48 5.73
C SER A 117 -3.82 -3.76 6.52
N LYS A 118 -4.83 -4.29 7.22
CA LYS A 118 -4.74 -5.57 7.93
C LYS A 118 -4.52 -6.73 6.96
N ILE A 119 -5.41 -6.87 5.97
CA ILE A 119 -5.37 -7.99 5.02
C ILE A 119 -4.13 -7.92 4.14
N THR A 120 -3.77 -6.75 3.62
CA THR A 120 -2.56 -6.61 2.80
C THR A 120 -1.27 -6.88 3.58
N ARG A 121 -1.23 -6.56 4.88
CA ARG A 121 -0.11 -6.93 5.76
C ARG A 121 0.00 -8.44 5.94
N GLU A 122 -1.11 -9.16 6.06
CA GLU A 122 -1.10 -10.63 6.12
C GLU A 122 -0.54 -11.24 4.83
N VAL A 123 -0.97 -10.75 3.67
CA VAL A 123 -0.42 -11.16 2.36
C VAL A 123 1.07 -10.87 2.27
N ALA A 124 1.52 -9.69 2.70
CA ALA A 124 2.94 -9.34 2.69
C ALA A 124 3.77 -10.25 3.59
N LEU A 125 3.25 -10.59 4.77
CA LEU A 125 3.90 -11.53 5.70
C LEU A 125 3.95 -12.94 5.12
N GLU A 126 2.88 -13.41 4.49
CA GLU A 126 2.86 -14.70 3.80
C GLU A 126 3.95 -14.76 2.72
N ILE A 127 4.08 -13.74 1.88
CA ILE A 127 5.12 -13.69 0.86
C ILE A 127 6.52 -13.67 1.51
N THR A 128 6.73 -12.80 2.50
CA THR A 128 8.08 -12.57 3.06
C THR A 128 8.57 -13.75 3.89
N LEU A 129 7.74 -14.30 4.78
CA LEU A 129 8.12 -15.42 5.65
C LEU A 129 8.42 -16.70 4.86
N ASN A 130 7.81 -16.86 3.69
CA ASN A 130 8.01 -18.03 2.86
C ASN A 130 9.26 -17.92 1.95
N THR A 131 9.82 -16.73 1.75
CA THR A 131 11.08 -16.52 1.00
C THR A 131 12.35 -16.62 1.84
N GLN A 132 12.24 -16.69 3.18
CA GLN A 132 13.38 -16.72 4.11
C GLN A 132 13.69 -18.11 4.68
N LYS A 133 12.97 -19.15 4.26
CA LYS A 133 13.23 -20.56 4.64
C LYS A 133 13.94 -21.28 3.51
#